data_AF-N8Y5V3-F1
#
_entry.id   AF-N8Y5V3-F1
#
_cell.length_a   1.000
_cell.length_b   1.000
_cell.length_c   1.000
_cell.angle_alpha   90.00
_cell.angle_beta   90.00
_cell.angle_gamma   90.00
#
_symmetry.space_group_name_H-M   'P 1'
#
loop_
_entity.id
_entity.type
_entity.pdbx_description
1 polymer ?
#
loop_
_entity_poly.entity_id
_entity_poly.type
_entity_poly.pdbx_seq_one_letter_code
_entity_poly.pdbx_strand_id
1 'polypeptide(L)'
;MPYKQKIFKLILIVFLQTTAFTTVLAKPSPNVDYLELNIDVIKRLMIFSEQEHFAEFASGSKTRHYILNESIRLASLNFVLLYKEKQPTQADLLNTLQETINKIPRDRFDTDEAEQIATNFENIMDIVGLESSNGILNTWMYGEEISNMIEKQRHNTQSK
;
A
#
# COMPACT_ATOMS: atom_id res chain seq x y z
N MET A 1 0.18 -42.29 71.59
CA MET A 1 -0.96 -41.50 71.05
C MET A 1 -1.33 -42.03 69.67
N PRO A 2 -2.61 -41.99 69.28
CA PRO A 2 -3.20 -42.94 68.34
C PRO A 2 -3.41 -42.39 66.92
N TYR A 3 -3.67 -43.33 66.01
CA TYR A 3 -4.71 -43.31 64.97
C TYR A 3 -4.41 -42.83 63.52
N LYS A 4 -4.43 -43.85 62.65
CA LYS A 4 -5.28 -44.01 61.45
C LYS A 4 -4.94 -43.27 60.14
N GLN A 5 -4.49 -44.08 59.19
CA GLN A 5 -5.12 -44.37 57.88
C GLN A 5 -5.96 -43.25 57.23
N LYS A 6 -5.60 -42.86 56.00
CA LYS A 6 -6.27 -43.33 54.76
C LYS A 6 -5.65 -42.72 53.50
N ILE A 7 -5.37 -43.62 52.56
CA ILE A 7 -5.09 -43.39 51.15
C ILE A 7 -6.21 -42.56 50.52
N PHE A 8 -5.87 -41.50 49.76
CA PHE A 8 -6.81 -40.84 48.84
C PHE A 8 -6.20 -40.69 47.44
N LYS A 9 -7.10 -40.81 46.47
CA LYS A 9 -6.90 -41.17 45.08
C LYS A 9 -6.41 -40.01 44.20
N LEU A 10 -5.65 -40.41 43.18
CA LEU A 10 -5.39 -39.78 41.89
C LEU A 10 -6.66 -39.17 41.25
N ILE A 11 -6.63 -37.89 40.82
CA ILE A 11 -7.33 -37.40 39.62
C ILE A 11 -6.48 -36.29 38.97
N LEU A 12 -5.91 -36.63 37.81
CA LEU A 12 -5.33 -35.72 36.82
C LEU A 12 -6.50 -35.15 36.00
N ILE A 13 -6.76 -33.84 36.08
CA ILE A 13 -7.76 -33.20 35.22
C ILE A 13 -7.05 -32.53 34.05
N VAL A 14 -7.18 -33.14 32.87
CA VAL A 14 -6.87 -32.51 31.58
C VAL A 14 -8.06 -31.62 31.22
N PHE A 15 -7.86 -30.30 31.21
CA PHE A 15 -8.82 -29.38 30.61
C PHE A 15 -8.44 -29.15 29.14
N LEU A 16 -9.13 -29.85 28.23
CA LEU A 16 -9.32 -29.38 26.86
C LEU A 16 -10.54 -28.44 26.88
N GLN A 17 -10.31 -27.15 26.69
CA GLN A 17 -11.37 -26.18 26.41
C GLN A 17 -11.09 -25.63 25.02
N THR A 18 -11.78 -26.18 24.01
CA THR A 18 -11.91 -25.53 22.70
C THR A 18 -12.94 -24.43 22.85
N THR A 19 -12.48 -23.17 22.96
CA THR A 19 -13.37 -22.03 22.84
C THR A 19 -13.50 -21.68 21.36
N ALA A 20 -14.73 -21.78 20.87
CA ALA A 20 -15.12 -21.24 19.58
C ALA A 20 -14.88 -19.72 19.61
N PHE A 21 -14.01 -19.23 18.73
CA PHE A 21 -13.88 -17.80 18.46
C PHE A 21 -15.17 -17.34 17.77
N THR A 22 -16.07 -16.72 18.53
CA THR A 22 -17.05 -15.79 17.99
C THR A 22 -16.39 -14.41 18.06
N THR A 23 -15.92 -13.91 16.92
CA THR A 23 -15.43 -12.54 16.80
C THR A 23 -16.62 -11.59 16.90
N VAL A 24 -16.91 -11.17 18.12
CA VAL A 24 -17.52 -9.86 18.38
C VAL A 24 -16.57 -8.81 17.79
N LEU A 25 -17.10 -7.90 16.97
CA LEU A 25 -16.40 -6.70 16.52
C LEU A 25 -16.08 -5.83 17.74
N ALA A 26 -15.00 -6.16 18.44
CA ALA A 26 -14.48 -5.36 19.52
C ALA A 26 -13.92 -4.07 18.92
N LYS A 27 -14.52 -2.94 19.29
CA LYS A 27 -13.97 -1.61 19.02
C LYS A 27 -12.51 -1.58 19.49
N PRO A 28 -11.54 -1.14 18.66
CA PRO A 28 -10.14 -1.16 19.05
C PRO A 28 -9.90 -0.34 20.33
N SER A 29 -9.03 -0.87 21.19
CA SER A 29 -8.60 -0.25 22.44
C SER A 29 -8.14 1.21 22.21
N PRO A 30 -8.46 2.18 23.09
CA PRO A 30 -8.15 3.60 22.88
C PRO A 30 -6.64 3.96 22.89
N ASN A 31 -5.72 2.99 22.90
CA ASN A 31 -4.27 3.19 22.88
C ASN A 31 -3.57 2.16 21.96
N VAL A 32 -4.07 1.98 20.73
CA VAL A 32 -3.30 1.21 19.72
C VAL A 32 -2.12 2.06 19.27
N ASP A 33 -0.90 1.59 19.53
CA ASP A 33 0.30 2.12 18.90
C ASP A 33 0.41 1.57 17.48
N TYR A 34 -0.09 2.34 16.51
CA TYR A 34 -0.07 1.94 15.11
C TYR A 34 1.34 1.87 14.51
N LEU A 35 2.33 2.56 15.11
CA LEU A 35 3.72 2.43 14.68
C LEU A 35 4.23 1.02 14.92
N GLU A 36 4.00 0.47 16.12
CA GLU A 36 4.41 -0.88 16.47
C GLU A 36 3.58 -1.92 15.71
N LEU A 37 2.26 -1.71 15.60
CA LEU A 37 1.37 -2.63 14.89
C LEU A 37 1.76 -2.78 13.41
N ASN A 38 2.18 -1.70 12.76
CA ASN A 38 2.46 -1.65 11.33
C ASN A 38 3.96 -1.64 11.01
N ILE A 39 4.81 -1.98 11.97
CA ILE A 39 6.26 -1.76 11.89
C ILE A 39 6.90 -2.41 10.65
N ASP A 40 6.44 -3.59 10.24
CA ASP A 40 6.98 -4.31 9.09
C ASP A 40 6.65 -3.61 7.76
N VAL A 41 5.40 -3.17 7.58
CA VAL A 41 4.99 -2.43 6.38
C VAL A 41 5.72 -1.08 6.33
N ILE A 42 5.77 -0.37 7.45
CA ILE A 42 6.47 0.92 7.58
C ILE A 42 7.95 0.76 7.23
N LYS A 43 8.64 -0.27 7.75
CA LYS A 43 10.04 -0.53 7.45
C LYS A 43 10.25 -0.81 5.96
N ARG A 44 9.41 -1.63 5.33
CA ARG A 44 9.53 -1.93 3.89
C ARG A 44 9.31 -0.68 3.02
N LEU A 45 8.32 0.14 3.34
CA LEU A 45 8.08 1.42 2.64
C LEU A 45 9.25 2.39 2.83
N MET A 46 9.82 2.48 4.04
CA MET A 46 11.00 3.32 4.28
C MET A 46 12.21 2.84 3.48
N ILE A 47 12.51 1.53 3.49
CA ILE A 47 13.60 0.96 2.70
C ILE A 47 13.38 1.24 1.21
N PHE A 48 12.17 1.02 0.71
CA PHE A 48 11.83 1.31 -0.68
C PHE A 48 12.00 2.79 -1.01
N SER A 49 11.62 3.70 -0.10
CA SER A 49 11.74 5.15 -0.34
C SER A 49 13.18 5.66 -0.48
N GLU A 50 14.17 4.93 0.05
CA GLU A 50 15.59 5.31 0.02
C GLU A 50 16.35 4.69 -1.18
N GLN A 51 15.68 3.87 -2.00
CA GLN A 51 16.31 3.25 -3.18
C GLN A 51 16.39 4.21 -4.36
N GLU A 52 17.42 4.04 -5.20
CA GLU A 52 17.48 4.69 -6.51
C GLU A 52 16.72 3.85 -7.56
N HIS A 53 15.46 4.17 -7.78
CA HIS A 53 14.53 3.48 -8.69
C HIS A 53 14.78 3.75 -10.18
N PHE A 54 15.66 4.70 -10.49
CA PHE A 54 15.94 5.15 -11.87
C PHE A 54 17.44 5.19 -12.19
N ALA A 55 18.29 4.48 -11.44
CA ALA A 55 19.75 4.51 -11.61
C ALA A 55 20.23 3.97 -12.97
N GLU A 56 19.51 2.98 -13.53
CA GLU A 56 19.91 2.30 -14.77
C GLU A 56 19.43 2.99 -16.06
N PHE A 57 18.59 4.03 -15.95
CA PHE A 57 18.12 4.80 -17.11
C PHE A 57 19.25 5.70 -17.62
N ALA A 58 20.06 5.20 -18.55
CA ALA A 58 21.23 5.92 -19.07
C ALA A 58 20.91 7.20 -19.88
N SER A 59 19.65 7.43 -20.25
CA SER A 59 19.22 8.51 -21.15
C SER A 59 18.78 9.81 -20.45
N GLY A 60 18.59 9.80 -19.12
CA GLY A 60 18.08 10.95 -18.37
C GLY A 60 19.16 11.87 -17.81
N SER A 61 18.83 13.16 -17.64
CA SER A 61 19.68 14.08 -16.88
C SER A 61 19.66 13.72 -15.38
N LYS A 62 20.74 13.98 -14.65
CA LYS A 62 20.78 13.79 -13.18
C LYS A 62 19.60 14.47 -12.47
N THR A 63 19.20 15.65 -12.94
CA THR A 63 18.04 16.38 -12.42
C THR A 63 16.73 15.62 -12.64
N ARG A 64 16.56 14.98 -13.80
CA ARG A 64 15.37 14.19 -14.13
C ARG A 64 15.29 12.93 -13.26
N HIS A 65 16.39 12.21 -13.08
CA HIS A 65 16.43 11.08 -12.15
C HIS A 65 16.13 11.50 -10.71
N TYR A 66 16.65 12.65 -10.27
CA TYR A 66 16.34 13.17 -8.94
C TYR A 66 14.84 13.42 -8.77
N ILE A 67 14.19 14.09 -9.73
CA ILE A 67 12.74 14.37 -9.67
C ILE A 67 11.92 13.08 -9.63
N LEU A 68 12.30 12.08 -10.42
CA LEU A 68 11.62 10.79 -10.48
C LEU A 68 11.78 10.01 -9.16
N ASN A 69 13.01 9.87 -8.65
CA ASN A 69 13.26 9.23 -7.36
C ASN A 69 12.55 9.95 -6.22
N GLU A 70 12.57 11.27 -6.21
CA GLU A 70 11.88 12.08 -5.20
C GLU A 70 10.37 11.85 -5.24
N SER A 71 9.78 11.68 -6.42
CA SER A 71 8.35 11.38 -6.56
C SER A 71 7.99 10.03 -5.93
N ILE A 72 8.81 8.99 -6.16
CA ILE A 72 8.60 7.66 -5.55
C ILE A 72 8.84 7.67 -4.04
N ARG A 73 9.86 8.40 -3.58
CA ARG A 73 10.12 8.61 -2.15
C ARG A 73 8.92 9.26 -1.48
N LEU A 74 8.41 10.36 -2.03
CA LEU A 74 7.25 11.07 -1.49
C LEU A 74 5.99 10.20 -1.50
N ALA A 75 5.74 9.43 -2.56
CA ALA A 75 4.63 8.47 -2.61
C ALA A 75 4.71 7.46 -1.46
N SER A 76 5.87 6.83 -1.28
CA SER A 76 6.13 5.87 -0.21
C SER A 76 5.93 6.47 1.18
N LEU A 77 6.37 7.70 1.39
CA LEU A 77 6.21 8.40 2.66
C LEU A 77 4.75 8.74 2.99
N ASN A 78 3.90 9.01 2.00
CA ASN A 78 2.46 9.19 2.26
C ASN A 78 1.81 7.91 2.81
N PHE A 79 2.20 6.73 2.31
CA PHE A 79 1.77 5.46 2.90
C PHE A 79 2.36 5.24 4.30
N VAL A 80 3.63 5.60 4.54
CA VAL A 80 4.21 5.55 5.90
C VAL A 80 3.39 6.38 6.88
N LEU A 81 2.99 7.60 6.51
CA LEU A 81 2.15 8.45 7.35
C LEU A 81 0.80 7.80 7.63
N LEU A 82 0.15 7.24 6.59
CA LEU A 82 -1.11 6.53 6.73
C LEU A 82 -1.04 5.37 7.75
N TYR A 83 0.00 4.55 7.66
CA TYR A 83 0.22 3.41 8.58
C TYR A 83 0.65 3.83 9.99
N LYS A 84 1.24 5.01 10.17
CA LYS A 84 1.53 5.57 11.50
C LYS A 84 0.28 6.07 12.21
N GLU A 85 -0.73 6.47 11.47
CA GLU A 85 -1.97 7.05 12.03
C GLU A 85 -3.03 5.99 12.33
N LYS A 86 -3.10 4.91 11.54
CA LYS A 86 -4.14 3.89 11.65
C LYS A 86 -3.76 2.57 10.99
N GLN A 87 -4.59 1.54 11.21
CA GLN A 87 -4.66 0.38 10.33
C GLN A 87 -5.47 0.77 9.07
N PRO A 88 -4.86 0.83 7.87
CA PRO A 88 -5.57 1.30 6.69
C PRO A 88 -6.57 0.27 6.17
N THR A 89 -7.72 0.74 5.71
CA THR A 89 -8.66 -0.05 4.91
C THR A 89 -8.23 -0.04 3.44
N GLN A 90 -8.78 -0.94 2.61
CA GLN A 90 -8.57 -0.90 1.16
C GLN A 90 -8.93 0.46 0.55
N ALA A 91 -10.01 1.10 1.02
CA ALA A 91 -10.40 2.43 0.56
C ALA A 91 -9.37 3.50 0.91
N ASP A 92 -8.76 3.42 2.11
CA ASP A 92 -7.68 4.34 2.51
C ASP A 92 -6.45 4.19 1.61
N LEU A 93 -6.10 2.95 1.25
CA LEU A 93 -4.97 2.66 0.36
C LEU A 93 -5.23 3.18 -1.06
N LEU A 94 -6.43 2.96 -1.60
CA LEU A 94 -6.84 3.45 -2.92
C LEU A 94 -6.88 4.98 -2.98
N ASN A 95 -7.41 5.63 -1.93
CA ASN A 95 -7.44 7.09 -1.86
C ASN A 95 -6.01 7.65 -1.79
N THR A 96 -5.15 7.07 -0.96
CA THR A 96 -3.74 7.47 -0.86
C THR A 96 -3.01 7.27 -2.20
N LEU A 97 -3.26 6.15 -2.89
CA LEU A 97 -2.74 5.89 -4.23
C LEU A 97 -3.18 6.97 -5.23
N GLN A 98 -4.47 7.27 -5.28
CA GLN A 98 -5.04 8.28 -6.18
C GLN A 98 -4.46 9.67 -5.92
N GLU A 99 -4.40 10.09 -4.65
CA GLU A 99 -3.89 11.40 -4.25
C GLU A 99 -2.40 11.57 -4.55
N THR A 100 -1.62 10.49 -4.39
CA THR A 100 -0.17 10.53 -4.62
C THR A 100 0.18 10.53 -6.10
N ILE A 101 -0.42 9.63 -6.90
CA ILE A 101 -0.14 9.56 -8.34
C ILE A 101 -0.61 10.82 -9.08
N ASN A 102 -1.71 11.45 -8.66
CA ASN A 102 -2.22 12.68 -9.28
C ASN A 102 -1.30 13.90 -9.10
N LYS A 103 -0.36 13.85 -8.15
CA LYS A 103 0.67 14.91 -8.00
C LYS A 103 1.77 14.79 -9.04
N ILE A 104 1.83 13.68 -9.77
CA ILE A 104 2.80 13.40 -10.81
C ILE A 104 2.12 13.67 -12.17
N PRO A 105 2.48 14.77 -12.86
CA PRO A 105 1.84 15.14 -14.13
C PRO A 105 2.32 14.20 -15.24
N ARG A 106 1.42 13.35 -15.76
CA ARG A 106 1.72 12.33 -16.79
C ARG A 106 2.35 12.93 -18.05
N ASP A 107 1.87 14.07 -18.51
CA ASP A 107 2.31 14.77 -19.73
C ASP A 107 3.81 15.16 -19.74
N ARG A 108 4.48 15.13 -18.59
CA ARG A 108 5.92 15.47 -18.48
C ARG A 108 6.87 14.32 -18.77
N PHE A 109 6.35 13.11 -18.90
CA PHE A 109 7.11 11.88 -19.02
C PHE A 109 6.86 11.22 -20.38
N ASP A 110 7.91 10.65 -20.95
CA ASP A 110 7.75 9.73 -22.06
C ASP A 110 7.13 8.40 -21.61
N THR A 111 6.88 7.49 -22.54
CA THR A 111 6.24 6.22 -22.24
C THR A 111 7.08 5.37 -21.29
N ASP A 112 8.40 5.28 -21.52
CA ASP A 112 9.30 4.43 -20.72
C ASP A 112 9.40 4.95 -19.27
N GLU A 113 9.52 6.27 -19.10
CA GLU A 113 9.51 6.91 -17.79
C GLU A 113 8.18 6.70 -17.05
N ALA A 114 7.07 6.84 -17.76
CA ALA A 114 5.74 6.67 -17.18
C ALA A 114 5.45 5.22 -16.80
N GLU A 115 5.88 4.24 -17.62
CA GLU A 115 5.83 2.82 -17.29
C GLU A 115 6.64 2.49 -16.04
N GLN A 116 7.83 3.08 -15.90
CA GLN A 116 8.66 2.88 -14.72
C GLN A 116 8.04 3.52 -13.46
N ILE A 117 7.38 4.68 -13.57
CA ILE A 117 6.60 5.25 -12.47
C ILE A 117 5.48 4.28 -12.09
N ALA A 118 4.67 3.81 -13.05
CA ALA A 118 3.58 2.89 -12.79
C ALA A 118 4.07 1.61 -12.08
N THR A 119 5.16 1.02 -12.57
CA THR A 119 5.81 -0.16 -11.98
C THR A 119 6.24 0.09 -10.53
N ASN A 120 6.79 1.27 -10.22
CA ASN A 120 7.16 1.62 -8.85
C ASN A 120 5.93 1.79 -7.94
N PHE A 121 4.82 2.27 -8.47
CA PHE A 121 3.56 2.31 -7.73
C PHE A 121 2.96 0.92 -7.51
N GLU A 122 3.12 -0.02 -8.45
CA GLU A 122 2.77 -1.43 -8.27
C GLU A 122 3.62 -2.07 -7.15
N ASN A 123 4.92 -1.78 -7.10
CA ASN A 123 5.77 -2.23 -5.99
C ASN A 123 5.31 -1.68 -4.63
N ILE A 124 4.88 -0.41 -4.58
CA ILE A 124 4.28 0.16 -3.36
C ILE A 124 2.99 -0.59 -2.99
N MET A 125 2.13 -0.87 -3.98
CA MET A 125 0.90 -1.63 -3.80
C MET A 125 1.17 -3.02 -3.20
N ASP A 126 2.19 -3.73 -3.69
CA ASP A 126 2.61 -5.03 -3.14
C ASP A 126 3.05 -4.92 -1.67
N ILE A 127 3.81 -3.87 -1.32
CA ILE A 127 4.27 -3.65 0.07
C ILE A 127 3.10 -3.44 1.03
N VAL A 128 2.07 -2.71 0.59
CA VAL A 128 0.88 -2.37 1.40
C VAL A 128 -0.25 -3.40 1.29
N GLY A 129 -0.08 -4.44 0.45
CA GLY A 129 -1.07 -5.49 0.24
C GLY A 129 -2.30 -5.03 -0.55
N LEU A 130 -2.15 -4.07 -1.46
CA LEU A 130 -3.22 -3.61 -2.34
C LEU A 130 -3.19 -4.37 -3.67
N GLU A 131 -4.05 -5.38 -3.81
CA GLU A 131 -4.04 -6.28 -4.99
C GLU A 131 -4.41 -5.60 -6.33
N SER A 132 -5.14 -4.48 -6.28
CA SER A 132 -5.59 -3.78 -7.47
C SER A 132 -5.64 -2.27 -7.24
N SER A 133 -5.26 -1.52 -8.28
CA SER A 133 -5.37 -0.07 -8.31
C SER A 133 -6.78 0.43 -8.65
N ASN A 134 -7.75 -0.45 -8.92
CA ASN A 134 -9.08 -0.08 -9.43
C ASN A 134 -9.01 0.84 -10.66
N GLY A 135 -8.03 0.62 -11.54
CA GLY A 135 -7.85 1.41 -12.76
C GLY A 135 -7.20 2.78 -12.55
N ILE A 136 -6.79 3.14 -11.33
CA ILE A 136 -6.10 4.40 -11.04
C ILE A 136 -4.82 4.54 -11.88
N LEU A 137 -3.96 3.51 -11.89
CA LEU A 137 -2.70 3.55 -12.64
C LEU A 137 -2.93 3.62 -14.16
N ASN A 138 -3.90 2.85 -14.68
CA ASN A 138 -4.25 2.89 -16.10
C ASN A 138 -4.81 4.25 -16.52
N THR A 139 -5.63 4.85 -15.66
CA THR A 139 -6.20 6.19 -15.91
C THR A 139 -5.11 7.25 -15.92
N TRP A 140 -4.17 7.17 -14.98
CA TRP A 140 -3.02 8.06 -14.95
C TRP A 140 -2.14 7.91 -16.20
N MET A 141 -1.88 6.67 -16.64
CA MET A 141 -1.00 6.38 -17.77
C MET A 141 -1.57 6.83 -19.12
N TYR A 142 -2.86 6.56 -19.36
CA TYR A 142 -3.48 6.66 -20.70
C TYR A 142 -4.64 7.66 -20.80
N GLY A 143 -5.10 8.23 -19.69
CA GLY A 143 -6.35 9.00 -19.64
C GLY A 143 -6.37 10.19 -20.60
N GLU A 144 -5.27 10.93 -20.69
CA GLU A 144 -5.14 12.08 -21.60
C GLU A 144 -5.06 11.62 -23.08
N GLU A 145 -4.24 10.62 -23.37
CA GLU A 145 -4.09 10.09 -24.73
C GLU A 145 -5.43 9.59 -25.29
N ILE A 146 -6.17 8.81 -24.50
CA ILE A 146 -7.50 8.32 -24.86
C ILE A 146 -8.47 9.49 -25.07
N SER A 147 -8.44 10.50 -24.19
CA SER A 147 -9.31 11.68 -24.32
C SER A 147 -9.04 12.43 -25.63
N ASN A 148 -7.76 12.67 -25.95
CA ASN A 148 -7.34 13.31 -27.19
C ASN A 148 -7.76 12.51 -28.44
N MET A 149 -7.68 11.18 -28.39
CA MET A 149 -8.13 10.31 -29.48
C MET A 149 -9.64 10.42 -29.71
N ILE A 150 -10.44 10.45 -28.64
CA ILE A 150 -11.90 10.59 -28.71
C ILE A 150 -12.29 11.96 -29.29
N GLU A 151 -11.64 13.03 -28.87
CA GLU A 151 -11.89 14.39 -29.38
C GLU A 151 -11.59 14.50 -30.89
N LYS A 152 -10.45 13.96 -31.33
CA LYS A 152 -10.08 13.93 -32.75
C LYS A 152 -11.11 13.19 -33.61
N GLN A 153 -11.64 12.06 -33.12
CA GLN A 153 -12.69 11.32 -33.83
C GLN A 153 -14.01 12.10 -33.92
N ARG A 154 -14.39 12.84 -32.87
CA ARG A 154 -15.60 13.69 -32.87
C ARG A 154 -15.51 14.80 -33.92
N HIS A 155 -14.39 15.51 -34.01
CA HIS A 155 -14.18 16.57 -35.00
C HIS A 155 -14.17 16.05 -36.44
N ASN A 156 -13.59 14.88 -36.69
CA ASN A 156 -13.59 14.25 -38.01
C ASN A 156 -14.98 13.80 -38.47
N THR A 157 -15.89 13.49 -37.54
CA THR A 157 -17.25 13.04 -37.84
C THR A 157 -18.21 14.22 -38.07
N GLN A 158 -17.96 15.38 -37.46
CA GLN A 158 -18.79 16.59 -37.64
C GLN A 158 -18.43 17.42 -38.89
N SER A 159 -17.29 17.14 -39.54
CA SER A 159 -16.84 17.83 -40.77
C SER A 159 -17.18 17.07 -42.06
N LYS A 160 -18.02 16.03 -41.99
CA LYS A 160 -18.56 15.26 -43.12
C LYS A 160 -20.07 15.42 -43.18
#